data_AF-W1Y4S7-F1
#
_entry.id   AF-W1Y4S7-F1
#
_cell.length_a   1.000
_cell.length_b   1.000
_cell.length_c   1.000
_cell.angle_alpha   90.00
_cell.angle_beta   90.00
_cell.angle_gamma   90.00
#
_symmetry.space_group_name_H-M   'P 1'
#
loop_
_entity.id
_entity.type
_entity.pdbx_description
1 polymer ?
#
loop_
_entity_poly.entity_id
_entity_poly.type
_entity_poly.pdbx_seq_one_letter_code
_entity_poly.pdbx_strand_id
1 'polypeptide(L)'
;ENPDEAGRYSMDVEYGQYSVILLVEGFPPSHAGTITVYEDSQPGTLNDFLGAMTEDDVRPEALRRFELMVEEVARNASAVAQNTAAAKKSASDAGTSAREAATR
;
A
#
# COMPACT_ATOMS: atom_id res chain seq x y z
N GLU A 1 -13.82 8.24 -33.86
CA GLU A 1 -14.30 9.59 -34.25
C GLU A 1 -13.24 10.35 -35.04
N ASN A 2 -13.60 11.47 -35.67
CA ASN A 2 -12.63 12.40 -36.24
C ASN A 2 -12.47 13.56 -35.25
N PRO A 3 -11.26 14.11 -35.08
CA PRO A 3 -11.07 15.25 -34.20
C PRO A 3 -11.87 16.46 -34.70
N ASP A 4 -12.35 17.29 -33.76
CA ASP A 4 -12.99 18.56 -34.09
C ASP A 4 -11.99 19.58 -34.69
N GLU A 5 -12.47 20.75 -35.10
CA GLU A 5 -11.63 21.81 -35.71
C GLU A 5 -10.46 22.27 -34.82
N ALA A 6 -10.49 21.98 -33.52
CA ALA A 6 -9.41 22.28 -32.57
C ALA A 6 -8.52 21.06 -32.27
N GLY A 7 -8.72 19.94 -32.97
CA GLY A 7 -7.96 18.71 -32.74
C GLY A 7 -8.46 17.88 -31.55
N ARG A 8 -9.61 18.21 -30.94
CA ARG A 8 -10.13 17.45 -29.80
C ARG A 8 -10.85 16.20 -30.29
N TYR A 9 -10.54 15.09 -29.64
CA TYR A 9 -11.20 13.81 -29.85
C TYR A 9 -12.07 13.53 -28.63
N SER A 10 -13.32 13.14 -28.87
CA SER A 10 -14.21 12.56 -27.85
C SER A 10 -14.46 11.11 -28.24
N MET A 11 -14.73 10.25 -27.26
CA MET A 11 -15.19 8.89 -27.48
C MET A 11 -16.00 8.42 -26.28
N ASP A 12 -17.05 7.64 -26.55
CA ASP A 12 -17.71 6.85 -25.53
C ASP A 12 -16.93 5.56 -25.30
N VAL A 13 -16.62 5.26 -24.04
CA VAL A 13 -15.87 4.07 -23.63
C VAL A 13 -16.62 3.30 -22.56
N GLU A 14 -16.41 1.99 -22.49
CA GLU A 14 -16.92 1.16 -21.41
C GLU A 14 -16.12 1.40 -20.12
N TYR A 15 -16.67 0.98 -18.98
CA TYR A 15 -15.91 0.98 -17.73
C TYR A 15 -14.79 -0.06 -17.79
N GLY A 16 -13.61 0.29 -17.27
CA GLY A 16 -12.45 -0.59 -17.33
C GLY A 16 -11.11 0.15 -17.29
N GLN A 17 -10.04 -0.62 -17.41
CA GLN A 17 -8.67 -0.13 -17.40
C GLN A 17 -8.12 -0.09 -18.84
N TYR A 18 -7.50 1.03 -19.21
CA TYR A 18 -7.00 1.26 -20.57
C TYR A 18 -5.56 1.76 -20.53
N SER A 19 -4.70 1.20 -21.40
CA SER A 19 -3.36 1.73 -21.65
C SER A 19 -3.39 2.83 -22.72
N VAL A 20 -2.74 3.95 -22.43
CA VAL A 20 -2.68 5.12 -23.30
C VAL A 20 -1.32 5.16 -23.99
N ILE A 21 -1.35 5.09 -25.32
CA ILE A 21 -0.15 5.11 -26.16
C ILE A 21 -0.27 6.25 -27.16
N LEU A 22 0.75 7.11 -27.23
CA LEU A 22 0.85 8.21 -28.18
C LEU A 22 1.66 7.77 -29.39
N LEU A 23 1.08 7.97 -30.58
CA LEU A 23 1.72 7.72 -31.86
C LEU A 23 1.87 9.04 -32.61
N VAL A 24 3.12 9.45 -32.85
CA VAL A 24 3.45 10.61 -33.68
C VAL A 24 4.22 10.12 -34.90
N GLU A 25 3.83 10.57 -36.09
CA GLU A 25 4.48 10.17 -37.33
C GLU A 25 5.98 10.48 -37.29
N GLY A 26 6.81 9.48 -37.59
CA GLY A 26 8.27 9.59 -37.54
C GLY A 26 8.92 9.34 -36.18
N PHE A 27 8.13 9.08 -35.12
CA PHE A 27 8.64 8.76 -33.77
C PHE A 27 8.16 7.38 -33.29
N PRO A 28 8.94 6.68 -32.45
CA PRO A 28 8.47 5.44 -31.84
C PRO A 28 7.25 5.69 -30.94
N PRO A 29 6.30 4.73 -30.84
CA PRO A 29 5.18 4.84 -29.92
C PRO A 29 5.64 5.08 -28.49
N SER A 30 4.97 5.99 -27.78
CA SER A 30 5.29 6.36 -26.41
C SER A 30 4.14 5.99 -25.47
N HIS A 31 4.44 5.25 -24.40
CA HIS A 31 3.46 4.93 -23.37
C HIS A 31 3.25 6.13 -22.45
N ALA A 32 2.06 6.72 -22.50
CA ALA A 32 1.71 7.90 -21.71
C ALA A 32 1.24 7.54 -20.30
N GLY A 33 0.62 6.37 -20.12
CA GLY A 33 0.12 5.92 -18.82
C GLY A 33 -1.05 4.95 -18.95
N THR A 34 -1.64 4.64 -17.79
CA THR A 34 -2.86 3.84 -17.69
C THR A 34 -3.95 4.73 -17.10
N ILE A 35 -5.16 4.63 -17.64
CA ILE A 35 -6.35 5.24 -17.07
C ILE A 35 -7.34 4.17 -16.63
N THR A 36 -8.17 4.50 -15.65
CA THR A 36 -9.29 3.67 -15.21
C THR A 36 -10.58 4.47 -15.31
N VAL A 37 -11.58 3.90 -15.99
CA VAL A 37 -12.93 4.45 -16.10
C VAL A 37 -13.84 3.62 -15.20
N TYR A 38 -14.37 4.25 -14.17
CA TYR A 38 -15.35 3.67 -13.24
C TYR A 38 -16.78 3.90 -13.75
N GLU A 39 -17.74 3.11 -13.24
CA GLU A 39 -19.16 3.23 -13.62
C GLU A 39 -19.74 4.63 -13.31
N ASP A 40 -19.23 5.29 -12.28
CA ASP A 40 -19.63 6.62 -11.82
C ASP A 40 -18.71 7.75 -12.31
N SER A 41 -17.75 7.44 -13.18
CA SER A 41 -16.82 8.42 -13.73
C SER A 41 -17.55 9.52 -14.47
N GLN A 42 -17.23 10.78 -14.11
CA GLN A 42 -17.73 11.94 -14.84
C GLN A 42 -16.95 12.10 -16.15
N PRO A 43 -17.60 12.62 -17.22
CA PRO A 43 -16.89 12.99 -18.43
C PRO A 43 -15.74 13.98 -18.12
N GLY A 44 -14.59 13.75 -18.73
CA GLY A 44 -13.37 14.52 -18.50
C GLY A 44 -12.39 14.38 -19.66
N THR A 45 -11.30 15.14 -19.61
CA THR A 45 -10.22 15.03 -20.59
C THR A 45 -9.32 13.84 -20.29
N LEU A 46 -8.61 13.34 -21.30
CA LEU A 46 -7.61 12.29 -21.11
C LEU A 46 -6.60 12.61 -19.99
N ASN A 47 -6.21 13.88 -19.87
CA ASN A 47 -5.30 14.33 -18.81
C ASN A 47 -5.95 14.27 -17.43
N ASP A 48 -7.26 14.51 -17.31
CA ASP A 48 -7.97 14.37 -16.05
C ASP A 48 -7.93 12.93 -15.56
N PHE A 49 -8.10 11.97 -16.48
CA PHE A 49 -8.00 10.54 -16.16
C PHE A 49 -6.57 10.05 -15.92
N LEU A 50 -5.56 10.59 -16.63
CA LEU A 50 -4.15 10.27 -16.40
C LEU A 50 -3.62 10.83 -15.07
N GLY A 51 -4.20 11.93 -14.59
CA GLY A 51 -3.85 12.56 -13.32
C GLY A 51 -4.72 12.13 -12.14
N ALA A 52 -5.78 11.36 -12.39
CA ALA A 52 -6.66 10.88 -11.34
C ALA A 52 -5.91 9.89 -10.43
N MET A 53 -6.05 10.07 -9.11
CA MET A 53 -5.60 9.06 -8.16
C MET A 53 -6.40 7.77 -8.39
N THR A 54 -5.70 6.69 -8.66
CA THR A 54 -6.26 5.35 -8.78
C THR A 54 -6.47 4.73 -7.39
N GLU A 55 -7.30 3.69 -7.29
CA GLU A 55 -7.45 2.94 -6.03
C GLU A 55 -6.10 2.42 -5.49
N ASP A 56 -5.15 2.09 -6.37
CA ASP A 56 -3.80 1.70 -6.00
C ASP A 56 -3.00 2.84 -5.35
N ASP A 57 -3.28 4.10 -5.71
CA ASP A 57 -2.66 5.29 -5.11
C ASP A 57 -3.19 5.57 -3.70
N VAL A 58 -4.43 5.15 -3.39
CA VAL A 58 -5.08 5.40 -2.09
C VAL A 58 -4.47 4.57 -0.96
N ARG A 59 -3.81 3.44 -1.27
CA ARG A 59 -2.98 2.70 -0.32
C ARG A 59 -1.81 1.98 -1.02
N PRO A 60 -0.63 2.62 -1.10
CA PRO A 60 0.54 2.01 -1.71
C PRO A 60 0.92 0.69 -1.02
N GLU A 61 1.40 -0.30 -1.79
CA GLU A 61 1.89 -1.58 -1.25
C GLU A 61 2.95 -1.36 -0.15
N ALA A 62 3.80 -0.35 -0.31
CA ALA A 62 4.79 0.04 0.68
C ALA A 62 4.17 0.40 2.05
N LEU A 63 3.03 1.11 2.05
CA LEU A 63 2.32 1.48 3.27
C LEU A 63 1.73 0.23 3.96
N ARG A 64 1.14 -0.68 3.18
CA ARG A 64 0.65 -1.96 3.71
C ARG A 64 1.78 -2.81 4.32
N ARG A 65 2.93 -2.88 3.65
CA ARG A 65 4.12 -3.59 4.17
C ARG A 65 4.63 -2.93 5.46
N PHE A 66 4.62 -1.61 5.53
CA PHE A 66 4.99 -0.87 6.73
C PHE A 66 4.07 -1.17 7.92
N GLU A 67 2.75 -1.14 7.71
CA GLU A 67 1.76 -1.48 8.74
C GLU A 67 1.98 -2.90 9.31
N LEU A 68 2.25 -3.88 8.44
CA LEU A 68 2.56 -5.25 8.85
C LEU A 68 3.84 -5.33 9.69
N MET A 69 4.90 -4.60 9.31
CA MET A 69 6.14 -4.54 10.09
C MET A 69 5.89 -3.92 11.48
N VAL A 70 5.10 -2.85 11.56
CA VAL A 70 4.77 -2.19 12.84
C VAL A 70 4.01 -3.15 13.76
N GLU A 71 3.04 -3.90 13.21
CA GLU A 71 2.29 -4.90 13.97
C GLU A 71 3.18 -6.05 14.47
N GLU A 72 4.14 -6.51 13.65
CA GLU A 72 5.12 -7.51 14.05
C GLU A 72 6.04 -7.00 15.18
N VAL A 73 6.54 -5.76 15.06
CA VAL A 73 7.35 -5.12 16.10
C VAL A 73 6.57 -5.01 17.43
N ALA A 74 5.29 -4.61 17.38
CA ALA A 74 4.45 -4.52 18.56
C ALA A 74 4.25 -5.89 19.25
N ARG A 75 3.99 -6.94 18.45
CA ARG A 75 3.88 -8.32 18.96
C ARG A 75 5.19 -8.80 19.59
N ASN A 76 6.32 -8.56 18.93
CA ASN A 76 7.64 -8.95 19.43
C ASN A 76 7.98 -8.22 20.74
N ALA A 77 7.70 -6.92 20.82
CA ALA A 77 7.90 -6.15 22.05
C ALA A 77 7.05 -6.68 23.21
N SER A 78 5.78 -7.03 22.95
CA SER A 78 4.90 -7.65 23.95
C SER A 78 5.45 -9.00 24.44
N ALA A 79 5.90 -9.86 23.53
CA ALA A 79 6.49 -11.15 23.89
C ALA A 79 7.76 -10.99 24.73
N VAL A 80 8.63 -10.04 24.37
CA VAL A 80 9.85 -9.72 25.14
C VAL A 80 9.51 -9.23 26.55
N ALA A 81 8.50 -8.37 26.69
CA ALA A 81 8.05 -7.90 28.00
C ALA A 81 7.54 -9.04 28.89
N GLN A 82 6.73 -9.96 28.33
CA GLN A 82 6.23 -11.14 29.04
C GLN A 82 7.38 -12.07 29.46
N ASN A 83 8.31 -12.36 28.55
CA ASN A 83 9.47 -13.20 28.83
C ASN A 83 10.35 -12.60 29.93
N THR A 84 10.54 -11.27 29.91
CA THR A 84 11.31 -10.56 30.93
C THR A 84 10.63 -10.65 32.30
N ALA A 85 9.30 -10.51 32.35
CA ALA A 85 8.53 -10.64 33.58
C ALA A 85 8.62 -12.08 34.15
N ALA A 86 8.49 -13.08 33.29
CA ALA A 86 8.66 -14.49 33.68
C ALA A 86 10.06 -14.76 34.22
N ALA A 87 11.12 -14.28 33.55
CA ALA A 87 12.50 -14.46 33.99
C ALA A 87 12.77 -13.82 35.36
N LYS A 88 12.25 -12.60 35.60
CA LYS A 88 12.36 -11.93 36.91
C LYS A 88 11.70 -12.74 38.02
N LYS A 89 10.51 -13.30 37.75
CA LYS A 89 9.81 -14.17 38.70
C LYS A 89 10.64 -15.42 39.01
N SER A 90 11.11 -16.12 37.99
CA SER A 90 11.96 -17.32 38.16
C SER A 90 13.22 -17.03 38.98
N ALA A 91 13.88 -15.88 38.76
CA ALA A 91 15.05 -15.48 39.53
C ALA A 91 14.72 -15.23 41.01
N SER A 92 13.58 -14.58 41.30
CA SER A 92 13.09 -14.36 42.67
C SER A 92 12.77 -15.68 43.37
N ASP A 93 12.06 -16.59 42.69
CA ASP A 93 11.67 -17.89 43.24
C ASP A 93 12.90 -18.76 43.55
N ALA A 94 13.92 -18.74 42.68
CA ALA A 94 15.20 -19.39 42.91
C ALA A 94 15.95 -18.80 44.13
N GLY A 95 15.93 -17.47 44.27
CA GLY A 95 16.54 -16.79 45.42
C GLY A 95 15.88 -17.15 46.75
N THR A 96 14.55 -17.27 46.77
CA THR A 96 13.80 -17.74 47.95
C THR A 96 14.14 -19.19 48.27
N SER A 97 14.11 -20.08 47.27
CA SER A 97 14.45 -21.50 47.42
C SER A 97 15.87 -21.69 48.00
N ALA A 98 16.84 -20.91 47.52
CA ALA A 98 18.22 -20.96 48.02
C ALA A 98 18.32 -20.54 49.50
N ARG A 99 17.56 -19.53 49.93
CA ARG A 99 17.54 -19.09 51.34
C ARG A 99 16.91 -20.13 52.25
N GLU A 100 15.79 -20.72 51.84
CA GLU A 100 15.13 -21.79 52.60
C GLU A 100 16.02 -23.02 52.77
N ALA A 101 16.76 -23.39 51.72
CA ALA A 101 17.71 -24.50 51.76
C ALA A 101 18.88 -24.22 52.72
N ALA A 102 19.34 -22.97 52.85
CA ALA A 102 20.42 -22.60 53.76
C ALA A 102 20.01 -22.56 55.25
N THR A 103 18.70 -22.49 55.52
CA THR A 103 18.14 -22.49 56.88
C THR A 103 17.69 -23.87 57.38
N ARG A 104 17.76 -24.90 56.53
CA ARG A 104 17.54 -26.31 56.89
C ARG A 104 18.85 -26.98 57.27
#